data_AF-A0A6A3TBV3-F1
#
_entry.id   AF-A0A6A3TBV3-F1
#
_cell.length_a   1.000
_cell.length_b   1.000
_cell.length_c   1.000
_cell.angle_alpha   90.00
_cell.angle_beta   90.00
_cell.angle_gamma   90.00
#
_symmetry.space_group_name_H-M   'P 1'
#
loop_
_entity.id
_entity.type
_entity.pdbx_description
1 polymer ?
#
loop_
_entity_poly.entity_id
_entity_poly.type
_entity_poly.pdbx_seq_one_letter_code
_entity_poly.pdbx_strand_id
1 'polypeptide(L)'
;MHCRSLYVKYHLTHDFCSSAAERRRLITAIIVTAWSQIDPSVIRKGFIKAGLVPVGPREKDGSFRIDAPSKDIDTGDEVDEDEESN
;
A
#
# COMPACT_ATOMS: atom_id res chain seq x y z
N MET A 1 -10.46 9.85 -1.60
CA MET A 1 -10.84 10.96 -2.51
C MET A 1 -9.81 12.09 -2.60
N HIS A 2 -8.61 11.96 -2.01
CA HIS A 2 -7.64 13.06 -1.91
C HIS A 2 -6.88 13.36 -3.22
N CYS A 3 -6.45 12.31 -3.94
CA CYS A 3 -5.74 12.45 -5.22
C CYS A 3 -6.56 13.20 -6.28
N ARG A 4 -7.89 12.96 -6.33
CA ARG A 4 -8.79 13.65 -7.28
C ARG A 4 -8.84 15.15 -7.01
N SER A 5 -8.93 15.55 -5.74
CA SER A 5 -8.93 16.97 -5.35
C SER A 5 -7.62 17.65 -5.75
N LEU A 6 -6.48 17.02 -5.47
CA LEU A 6 -5.16 17.52 -5.85
C LEU A 6 -5.00 17.65 -7.38
N TYR A 7 -5.47 16.65 -8.14
CA TYR A 7 -5.45 16.68 -9.61
C TYR A 7 -6.29 17.83 -10.18
N VAL A 8 -7.51 18.01 -9.68
CA VAL A 8 -8.40 19.10 -10.12
C VAL A 8 -7.79 20.45 -9.76
N LYS A 9 -7.28 20.61 -8.53
CA LYS A 9 -6.63 21.84 -8.07
C LYS A 9 -5.41 22.20 -8.92
N TYR A 10 -4.60 21.23 -9.30
CA TYR A 10 -3.42 21.45 -10.15
C TYR A 10 -3.81 22.10 -11.49
N HIS A 11 -4.88 21.61 -12.12
CA HIS A 11 -5.35 22.10 -13.42
C HIS A 11 -6.17 23.39 -13.35
N LEU A 12 -6.33 24.01 -12.17
CA LEU A 12 -6.85 25.37 -12.08
C LEU A 12 -5.84 26.40 -12.60
N THR A 13 -4.55 26.07 -12.62
CA THR A 13 -3.47 26.99 -12.99
C THR A 13 -2.45 26.39 -13.96
N HIS A 14 -2.65 25.13 -14.39
CA HIS A 14 -1.74 24.42 -15.29
C HIS A 14 -2.53 23.71 -16.38
N ASP A 15 -1.99 23.70 -17.60
CA ASP A 15 -2.55 22.94 -18.72
C ASP A 15 -2.39 21.43 -18.53
N PHE A 16 -3.14 20.66 -19.32
CA PHE A 16 -3.02 19.20 -19.35
C PHE A 16 -1.68 18.77 -19.95
N CYS A 17 -1.14 17.65 -19.46
CA CYS A 17 0.11 17.08 -19.94
C CYS A 17 0.05 16.75 -21.44
N SER A 18 1.13 17.05 -22.15
CA SER A 18 1.24 16.84 -23.60
C SER A 18 1.70 15.42 -23.96
N SER A 19 2.38 14.74 -23.03
CA SER A 19 2.91 13.40 -23.22
C SER A 19 2.50 12.43 -22.11
N ALA A 20 2.53 11.13 -22.43
CA ALA A 20 2.28 10.08 -21.44
C ALA A 20 3.31 10.10 -20.30
N ALA A 21 4.57 10.45 -20.58
CA ALA A 21 5.62 10.55 -19.57
C ALA A 21 5.35 11.67 -18.57
N GLU A 22 4.95 12.85 -19.05
CA GLU A 22 4.53 13.97 -18.19
C GLU A 22 3.32 13.60 -17.34
N ARG A 23 2.31 12.95 -17.95
CA ARG A 23 1.12 12.50 -17.23
C ARG A 23 1.47 11.54 -16.10
N ARG A 24 2.37 10.57 -16.34
CA ARG A 24 2.83 9.64 -15.30
C ARG A 24 3.55 10.40 -14.17
N ARG A 25 4.46 11.31 -14.51
CA ARG A 25 5.16 12.14 -13.49
C ARG A 25 4.20 12.94 -12.62
N LEU A 26 3.19 13.58 -13.23
CA LEU A 26 2.18 14.34 -12.50
C LEU A 26 1.37 13.44 -11.56
N ILE A 27 0.88 12.29 -12.06
CA ILE A 27 0.11 11.35 -11.25
C ILE A 27 0.95 10.83 -10.09
N THR A 28 2.21 10.44 -10.33
CA THR A 28 3.13 10.01 -9.27
C THR A 28 3.31 11.09 -8.21
N ALA A 29 3.55 12.34 -8.61
CA ALA A 29 3.70 13.45 -7.68
C ALA A 29 2.42 13.69 -6.84
N ILE A 30 1.25 13.60 -7.46
CA ILE A 30 -0.05 13.70 -6.75
C ILE A 30 -0.21 12.56 -5.74
N ILE A 31 0.12 11.33 -6.12
CA ILE A 31 0.02 10.17 -5.23
C ILE A 31 0.97 10.34 -4.04
N VAL A 32 2.23 10.71 -4.29
CA VAL A 32 3.21 10.97 -3.22
C VAL A 32 2.72 12.06 -2.28
N THR A 33 2.19 13.15 -2.82
CA THR A 33 1.63 14.26 -2.04
C THR A 33 0.40 13.86 -1.23
N ALA A 34 -0.46 12.99 -1.79
CA ALA A 34 -1.60 12.48 -1.07
C ALA A 34 -1.17 11.53 0.05
N TRP A 35 -0.19 10.67 -0.22
CA TRP A 35 0.36 9.71 0.72
C TRP A 35 1.02 10.38 1.92
N SER A 36 1.78 11.45 1.71
CA SER A 36 2.43 12.19 2.80
C SER A 36 1.46 12.87 3.76
N GLN A 37 0.21 13.07 3.36
CA GLN A 37 -0.85 13.66 4.19
C GLN A 37 -1.62 12.62 5.01
N ILE A 38 -1.38 11.32 4.80
CA ILE A 38 -2.01 10.27 5.58
C ILE A 38 -1.28 10.16 6.92
N ASP A 39 -2.04 10.31 8.01
CA ASP A 39 -1.50 10.11 9.36
C ASP A 39 -1.03 8.64 9.51
N PRO A 40 0.22 8.39 9.94
CA PRO A 40 0.75 7.03 10.13
C PRO A 40 -0.11 6.15 11.05
N SER A 41 -0.88 6.74 11.97
CA SER A 41 -1.82 6.01 12.83
C SER A 41 -2.96 5.34 12.04
N VAL A 42 -3.39 5.91 10.92
CA VAL A 42 -4.40 5.31 10.03
C VAL A 42 -3.84 4.04 9.41
N ILE A 43 -2.59 4.10 8.95
CA ILE A 43 -1.87 2.94 8.41
C ILE A 43 -1.79 1.85 9.48
N ARG A 44 -1.26 2.17 10.68
CA ARG A 44 -1.17 1.21 11.79
C ARG A 44 -2.52 0.57 12.14
N LYS A 45 -3.57 1.39 12.26
CA LYS A 45 -4.94 0.88 12.53
C LYS A 45 -5.43 -0.05 11.42
N GLY A 46 -5.11 0.23 10.16
CA GLY A 46 -5.42 -0.64 9.03
C GLY A 46 -4.75 -2.01 9.15
N PHE A 47 -3.45 -2.04 9.42
CA PHE A 47 -2.71 -3.29 9.63
C PHE A 47 -3.23 -4.08 10.84
N ILE A 48 -3.56 -3.40 11.95
CA ILE A 48 -4.17 -4.03 13.13
C ILE A 48 -5.54 -4.64 12.76
N LYS A 49 -6.39 -3.89 12.06
CA LYS A 49 -7.72 -4.37 11.65
C LYS A 49 -7.65 -5.55 10.68
N ALA A 50 -6.63 -5.59 9.85
CA ALA A 50 -6.36 -6.71 8.94
C ALA A 50 -5.71 -7.92 9.62
N GLY A 51 -5.42 -7.86 10.92
CA GLY A 51 -4.72 -8.93 11.64
C GLY A 51 -3.24 -9.10 11.26
N LEU A 52 -2.68 -8.15 10.50
CA LEU A 52 -1.30 -8.20 10.00
C LEU A 52 -0.29 -7.67 11.02
N VAL A 53 -0.76 -6.95 12.03
CA VAL A 53 0.07 -6.57 13.18
C VAL A 53 -0.40 -7.40 14.38
N PRO A 54 0.48 -8.20 15.00
CA PRO A 54 0.13 -8.91 16.22
C PRO A 54 -0.17 -7.89 17.33
N VAL A 55 -1.39 -7.94 17.84
CA VAL A 55 -1.85 -7.13 18.97
C VAL A 55 -2.16 -8.07 20.12
N GLY A 56 -1.27 -8.11 21.12
CA GLY A 56 -1.42 -9.02 22.25
C GLY A 56 -0.38 -8.81 23.34
N PRO A 57 -0.42 -9.62 24.42
CA PRO A 57 0.58 -9.62 25.47
C PRO A 57 1.99 -9.85 24.89
N ARG A 58 2.93 -9.03 25.36
CA ARG A 58 4.35 -9.17 25.00
C ARG A 58 5.05 -10.08 26.01
N GLU A 59 5.99 -10.88 25.51
CA GLU A 59 6.93 -11.63 26.33
C GLU A 59 8.01 -10.72 26.91
N LYS A 60 8.84 -11.26 27.82
CA LYS A 60 9.92 -10.52 28.50
C LYS A 60 10.97 -9.94 27.54
N ASP A 61 11.11 -10.51 26.36
CA ASP A 61 11.99 -10.05 25.28
C ASP A 61 11.33 -9.01 24.35
N GLY A 62 10.08 -8.64 24.61
CA GLY A 62 9.31 -7.67 23.83
C GLY A 62 8.65 -8.24 22.57
N SER A 63 8.83 -9.53 22.28
CA SER A 63 8.13 -10.23 21.21
C SER A 63 6.65 -10.40 21.54
N PHE A 64 5.81 -10.47 20.51
CA PHE A 64 4.39 -10.78 20.70
C PHE A 64 4.21 -12.28 20.79
N ARG A 65 3.32 -12.74 21.68
CA ARG A 65 2.79 -14.10 21.60
C ARG A 65 1.98 -14.24 20.31
N ILE A 66 2.54 -14.93 19.34
CA ILE A 66 1.85 -15.30 18.09
C ILE A 66 1.57 -16.79 18.22
N ASP A 67 0.29 -17.16 18.35
CA ASP A 67 -0.09 -18.57 18.24
C ASP A 67 0.22 -19.03 16.81
N ALA A 68 0.76 -20.24 16.67
CA ALA A 68 1.09 -20.78 15.35
C ALA A 68 -0.15 -20.71 14.44
N PRO A 69 -0.02 -20.27 13.17
CA PRO A 69 -1.16 -20.22 12.26
C PRO A 69 -1.82 -21.60 12.20
N SER A 70 -3.16 -21.64 12.29
CA SER A 70 -3.91 -22.87 12.04
C SER A 70 -3.50 -23.41 10.69
N LYS A 71 -3.37 -24.73 10.57
CA LYS A 71 -2.91 -25.45 9.37
C LYS A 71 -3.85 -25.29 8.15
N ASP A 72 -4.89 -24.48 8.27
CA ASP A 72 -5.96 -24.31 7.30
C ASP A 72 -5.78 -23.06 6.42
N ILE A 73 -4.67 -22.31 6.57
CA ILE A 73 -4.30 -21.27 5.61
C ILE A 73 -3.68 -21.98 4.39
N ASP A 74 -4.54 -22.31 3.43
CA ASP A 74 -4.18 -22.66 2.06
C ASP A 74 -3.33 -21.52 1.49
N THR A 75 -2.02 -21.70 1.58
CA THR A 75 -1.06 -20.81 0.94
C THR A 75 -1.06 -21.28 -0.50
N GLY A 76 -1.97 -20.73 -1.31
CA GLY A 76 -2.10 -21.09 -2.71
C GLY A 76 -0.73 -21.08 -3.36
N ASP A 77 -0.31 -22.25 -3.83
CA ASP A 77 0.99 -22.50 -4.43
C ASP A 77 1.32 -21.44 -5.48
N GLU A 78 2.47 -20.78 -5.32
CA GLU A 78 3.14 -20.11 -6.43
C GLU A 78 3.54 -21.20 -7.44
N VAL A 79 2.78 -21.31 -8.53
CA VAL A 79 3.18 -22.11 -9.68
C VAL A 79 3.99 -21.19 -10.59
N ASP A 80 5.32 -21.32 -10.53
CA ASP A 80 6.24 -20.77 -11.54
C ASP A 80 6.07 -21.58 -12.84
N GLU A 81 5.30 -21.06 -13.80
CA GLU A 81 5.28 -21.54 -15.19
C GLU A 81 5.95 -20.52 -16.11
N ASP A 82 7.28 -20.60 -16.23
CA ASP A 82 8.00 -20.05 -17.38
C ASP A 82 8.77 -21.19 -18.07
N GLU A 83 8.05 -22.03 -18.82
CA GLU A 83 8.64 -22.79 -19.94
C GLU A 83 8.44 -21.97 -21.23
N GLU A 84 9.47 -21.25 -21.66
CA GLU A 84 9.63 -20.89 -23.07
C GLU A 84 10.92 -21.52 -23.59
N SER A 85 10.77 -22.70 -24.20
CA SER A 85 11.80 -23.36 -24.98
C SER A 85 12.05 -22.58 -26.28
N ASN A 86 13.31 -22.27 -26.56
CA ASN A 86 13.77 -21.92 -27.91
C ASN A 86 14.93 -22.83 -28.30
#